data_AF-A0A914U118-F1
#
_entry.id   AF-A0A914U118-F1
#
_cell.length_a   1.000
_cell.length_b   1.000
_cell.length_c   1.000
_cell.angle_alpha   90.00
_cell.angle_beta   90.00
_cell.angle_gamma   90.00
#
_symmetry.space_group_name_H-M   'P 1'
#
loop_
_entity.id
_entity.type
_entity.pdbx_description
1 polymer ?
#
loop_
_entity_poly.entity_id
_entity_poly.type
_entity_poly.pdbx_seq_one_letter_code
_entity_poly.pdbx_strand_id
1 'polypeptide(L)' 'MRILAAVKTCPKCIAIDMRATFIEDDKYWYVDQKTNLSYLCDNNRLSPAGVKKMEPVLKDVIGKAITGL' A
#
# COMPACT_ATOMS: atom_id res chain seq x y z
N MET A 1 -16.08 3.35 -5.64
CA MET A 1 -15.69 1.95 -5.36
C MET A 1 -15.65 1.73 -3.85
N ARG A 2 -16.64 1.01 -3.30
CA ARG A 2 -16.89 0.84 -1.85
C ARG A 2 -16.13 -0.38 -1.28
N ILE A 3 -14.80 -0.31 -1.18
CA ILE A 3 -14.03 -1.38 -0.49
C ILE A 3 -13.87 -1.09 1.02
N LEU A 4 -14.18 0.13 1.48
CA LEU A 4 -14.08 0.50 2.90
C LEU A 4 -15.29 0.09 3.76
N ALA A 5 -16.36 -0.46 3.16
CA ALA A 5 -17.60 -0.73 3.90
C ALA A 5 -17.50 -1.95 4.84
N ALA A 6 -16.64 -2.92 4.55
CA ALA A 6 -16.51 -4.15 5.34
C ALA A 6 -15.52 -4.05 6.52
N VAL A 7 -14.65 -3.04 6.57
CA VAL A 7 -13.64 -2.90 7.64
C VAL A 7 -14.18 -2.15 8.87
N LYS A 8 -15.37 -1.54 8.79
CA LYS A 8 -15.96 -0.76 9.90
C LYS A 8 -16.43 -1.59 11.11
N THR A 9 -16.42 -2.92 11.05
CA THR A 9 -17.04 -3.77 12.09
C THR A 9 -16.06 -4.57 12.95
N CYS A 10 -14.75 -4.53 12.67
CA CYS A 10 -13.75 -5.25 13.47
C CYS A 10 -12.96 -4.30 14.38
N PRO A 11 -13.20 -4.30 15.71
CA PRO A 11 -12.53 -3.37 16.64
C PRO A 11 -11.02 -3.58 16.77
N LYS A 12 -10.52 -4.75 16.34
CA LYS A 12 -9.10 -5.12 16.40
C LYS A 12 -8.40 -5.06 15.04
N CYS A 13 -9.10 -4.64 14.00
CA CYS A 13 -8.55 -4.62 12.65
C CYS A 13 -8.16 -3.19 12.25
N ILE A 14 -7.06 -3.07 11.52
CA ILE A 14 -6.60 -1.81 10.97
C ILE A 14 -6.83 -1.85 9.45
N ALA A 15 -7.59 -0.87 8.94
CA ALA A 15 -7.74 -0.65 7.51
C ALA A 15 -6.56 0.15 6.99
N ILE A 16 -5.87 -0.35 5.97
CA ILE A 16 -4.72 0.34 5.37
C ILE A 16 -5.00 0.59 3.90
N ASP A 17 -4.96 1.87 3.49
CA ASP A 17 -5.03 2.23 2.09
C ASP A 17 -3.63 2.31 1.48
N MET A 18 -3.17 1.18 0.94
CA MET A 18 -1.85 1.11 0.32
C MET A 18 -1.78 1.83 -1.04
N ARG A 19 -2.90 2.26 -1.64
CA ARG A 19 -2.89 2.94 -2.94
C ARG A 19 -2.16 4.28 -2.89
N ALA A 20 -2.23 4.97 -1.74
CA ALA A 20 -1.54 6.23 -1.54
C ALA A 20 -0.01 6.12 -1.73
N THR A 21 0.57 4.93 -1.53
CA THR A 21 2.01 4.71 -1.75
C THR A 21 2.45 4.86 -3.19
N PHE A 22 1.53 4.80 -4.15
CA PHE A 22 1.82 4.93 -5.57
C PHE A 22 1.33 6.24 -6.17
N ILE A 23 0.78 7.16 -5.36
CA ILE A 23 0.27 8.44 -5.84
C ILE A 23 1.30 9.53 -5.51
N GLU A 24 1.76 10.25 -6.53
CA GLU A 24 2.54 11.48 -6.40
C GLU A 24 1.94 12.52 -7.36
N ASP A 25 1.73 13.76 -6.90
CA ASP A 25 1.09 14.85 -7.64
C ASP A 25 -0.26 14.46 -8.28
N ASP A 26 -1.13 13.79 -7.51
CA ASP A 26 -2.42 13.26 -7.94
C ASP A 26 -2.36 12.24 -9.10
N LYS A 27 -1.17 11.74 -9.44
CA LYS A 27 -0.95 10.74 -10.49
C LYS A 27 -0.54 9.41 -9.89
N TYR A 28 -1.10 8.33 -10.43
CA TYR A 28 -0.71 6.97 -10.05
C TYR A 28 0.50 6.52 -10.87
N TRP A 29 1.59 6.20 -10.17
CA TRP A 29 2.81 5.68 -10.78
C TRP A 29 2.76 4.16 -10.79
N TYR A 30 2.74 3.59 -12.00
CA TYR A 30 2.83 2.14 -12.21
C TYR A 30 4.27 1.64 -12.31
N VAL A 31 5.23 2.55 -12.40
CA VAL A 31 6.66 2.26 -12.58
C VAL A 31 7.49 3.09 -11.62
N ASP A 32 8.62 2.54 -11.23
CA ASP A 32 9.65 3.25 -10.50
C ASP A 32 10.37 4.24 -11.40
N GLN A 33 10.27 5.53 -11.08
CA GLN A 33 10.84 6.59 -11.91
C GLN A 33 12.37 6.56 -11.99
N LYS A 34 13.07 5.91 -11.05
CA LYS A 34 14.53 5.83 -11.04
C LYS A 34 15.04 4.65 -11.85
N THR A 35 14.34 3.52 -11.78
CA THR A 35 14.77 2.24 -12.36
C THR A 35 13.96 1.80 -13.57
N ASN A 36 12.84 2.48 -13.87
CA ASN A 36 11.83 2.11 -14.87
C ASN A 36 11.23 0.71 -14.68
N LEU A 37 11.33 0.15 -13.47
CA LEU A 37 10.73 -1.15 -13.16
C LEU A 37 9.24 -0.98 -12.85
N SER A 38 8.40 -1.83 -13.44
CA SER A 38 6.98 -1.89 -13.10
C SER A 38 6.78 -2.28 -11.64
N TYR A 39 5.87 -1.59 -10.94
CA TYR A 39 5.39 -1.95 -9.61
C TYR A 39 4.39 -3.12 -9.65
N LEU A 40 3.91 -3.50 -10.82
CA LEU A 40 3.01 -4.62 -11.05
C LEU A 40 3.65 -5.69 -11.95
N CYS A 41 3.44 -6.96 -11.61
CA CYS A 41 3.69 -8.11 -12.46
C CYS A 41 2.40 -8.51 -13.20
N ASP A 42 2.52 -9.52 -14.06
CA ASP A 42 1.38 -10.18 -14.69
C ASP A 42 0.30 -10.55 -13.65
N ASN A 43 -0.97 -10.41 -14.05
CA ASN A 43 -2.14 -10.63 -13.21
C ASN A 43 -2.29 -9.63 -12.03
N ASN A 44 -1.80 -8.39 -12.19
CA ASN A 44 -1.97 -7.29 -11.21
C ASN A 44 -1.38 -7.61 -9.82
N ARG A 45 -0.40 -8.51 -9.74
CA ARG A 45 0.35 -8.75 -8.50
C ARG A 45 1.39 -7.66 -8.30
N LEU A 46 1.73 -7.36 -7.05
CA LEU A 46 2.86 -6.46 -6.79
C LEU A 46 4.18 -7.13 -7.23
N SER A 47 4.99 -6.39 -7.96
CA SER A 47 6.36 -6.77 -8.25
C SER A 47 7.25 -6.58 -7.02
N PRO A 48 8.49 -7.10 -7.02
CA PRO A 48 9.45 -6.80 -5.96
C PRO A 48 9.66 -5.30 -5.74
N ALA A 49 9.67 -4.49 -6.81
CA ALA A 49 9.75 -3.05 -6.72
C ALA A 49 8.49 -2.45 -6.05
N GLY A 50 7.31 -2.97 -6.38
CA GLY A 50 6.04 -2.56 -5.78
C GLY A 50 5.98 -2.86 -4.28
N VAL A 51 6.42 -4.06 -3.88
CA VAL A 51 6.55 -4.45 -2.46
C VAL A 51 7.53 -3.53 -1.73
N LYS A 52 8.69 -3.26 -2.33
CA LYS A 52 9.71 -2.39 -1.73
C LYS A 52 9.20 -0.95 -1.53
N LYS A 53 8.41 -0.40 -2.46
CA LYS A 53 7.80 0.93 -2.31
C LYS A 53 6.79 0.99 -1.15
N MET A 54 6.14 -0.13 -0.84
CA MET A 54 5.19 -0.24 0.27
C MET A 54 5.84 -0.40 1.65
N GLU A 55 7.09 -0.89 1.73
CA GLU A 55 7.74 -1.24 3.01
C GLU A 55 7.70 -0.14 4.08
N PRO A 56 7.96 1.15 3.78
CA PRO A 56 7.95 2.19 4.81
C PRO A 56 6.57 2.33 5.47
N VAL A 57 5.50 2.28 4.67
CA VAL A 57 4.12 2.38 5.17
C VAL A 57 3.73 1.12 5.93
N LEU A 58 4.12 -0.07 5.45
CA LEU A 58 3.86 -1.31 6.18
C LEU A 58 4.56 -1.32 7.55
N LYS A 59 5.82 -0.87 7.62
CA LYS A 59 6.57 -0.78 8.89
C LYS A 59 5.93 0.19 9.87
N ASP A 60 5.50 1.35 9.41
CA ASP A 60 4.80 2.34 10.24
C ASP A 60 3.48 1.76 10.79
N VAL A 61 2.66 1.14 9.94
CA VAL A 61 1.38 0.60 10.38
C VAL A 61 1.54 -0.62 11.29
N ILE A 62 2.45 -1.54 10.98
CA ILE A 62 2.74 -2.68 11.85
C ILE A 62 3.30 -2.18 13.19
N GLY A 63 4.16 -1.16 13.18
CA GLY A 63 4.65 -0.52 14.38
C GLY A 63 3.50 -0.04 15.27
N LYS A 64 2.56 0.74 14.72
CA LYS A 64 1.35 1.21 15.42
C LYS A 64 0.47 0.07 15.92
N ALA A 65 0.29 -0.97 15.10
CA ALA A 65 -0.53 -2.13 15.45
C ALA A 65 0.05 -2.92 16.63
N ILE A 66 1.38 -3.04 16.71
CA ILE A 66 2.08 -3.77 17.78
C ILE A 66 2.15 -2.94 19.06
N THR A 67 2.33 -1.62 18.96
CA THR A 67 2.46 -0.73 20.13
C THR A 67 1.13 -0.26 20.71
N GLY A 68 0.02 -0.44 19.98
CA GLY A 68 -1.32 -0.03 20.44
C GLY A 68 -1.53 1.48 20.47
N LEU A 69 -0.73 2.25 19.71
CA LEU A 69 -0.80 3.71 19.55
C LEU A 69 -1.56 4.10 18.29
#